data_AF-A0A8C0G1Q0-F1
#
_entry.id   AF-A0A8C0G1Q0-F1
#
_cell.length_a   1.000
_cell.length_b   1.000
_cell.length_c   1.000
_cell.angle_alpha   90.00
_cell.angle_beta   90.00
_cell.angle_gamma   90.00
#
_symmetry.space_group_name_H-M   'P 1'
#
loop_
_entity.id
_entity.type
_entity.pdbx_description
1 polymer ?
#
loop_
_entity_poly.entity_id
_entity_poly.type
_entity_poly.pdbx_seq_one_letter_code
_entity_poly.pdbx_strand_id
1 'polypeptide(L)'
;MWVHLQVEFYVQKAEAFLQLCDFQSAVLNLRKAYSLSSAKEEYVERMAFIIYLQGQCLFDQEVYWDALESFTRASELQPDNSLYRRRSIACLAALNRYHDCFRLVNEELDQDSKNPDLYILRAKLHEHFNRATLCYQDVQEAIALEPRHEEAQLLMQRLLKRAQKAKNQAMNKALKGNLKDALLKITFAIENSPFDAGYLIFRKSQYKNCSSFMLETAPELPGLQTLSCVSVESRCIWTPFLLPQL
;
A
#
# COMPACT_ATOMS: atom_id res chain seq x y z
N MET A 1 -6.80 6.54 -51.51
CA MET A 1 -6.75 8.02 -51.48
C MET A 1 -7.95 8.62 -50.74
N TRP A 2 -9.20 8.33 -51.13
CA TRP A 2 -10.40 8.86 -50.45
C TRP A 2 -10.56 8.46 -48.98
N VAL A 3 -10.33 7.19 -48.64
CA VAL A 3 -10.39 6.72 -47.24
C VAL A 3 -9.31 7.38 -46.38
N HIS A 4 -8.10 7.56 -46.92
CA HIS A 4 -7.02 8.25 -46.22
C HIS A 4 -7.39 9.69 -45.88
N LEU A 5 -7.98 10.42 -46.83
CA LEU A 5 -8.43 11.81 -46.62
C LEU A 5 -9.53 11.90 -45.55
N GLN A 6 -10.43 10.91 -45.50
CA GLN A 6 -11.47 10.84 -44.46
C GLN A 6 -10.89 10.55 -43.07
N VAL A 7 -9.93 9.64 -42.97
CA VAL A 7 -9.23 9.33 -41.71
C VAL A 7 -8.52 10.59 -41.20
N GLU A 8 -7.76 11.25 -42.06
CA GLU A 8 -7.03 12.48 -41.72
C GLU A 8 -7.97 13.61 -41.26
N PHE A 9 -9.12 13.76 -41.92
CA PHE A 9 -10.15 14.71 -41.50
C PHE A 9 -10.69 14.44 -40.09
N TYR A 10 -10.99 13.18 -39.75
CA TYR A 10 -11.44 12.84 -38.39
C TYR A 10 -10.34 13.03 -37.35
N VAL A 11 -9.08 12.77 -37.71
CA VAL A 11 -7.93 13.02 -36.84
C VAL A 11 -7.75 14.51 -36.56
N GLN A 12 -7.82 15.36 -37.58
CA GLN A 12 -7.73 16.82 -37.42
C GLN A 12 -8.89 17.36 -36.58
N LYS A 13 -10.11 16.83 -36.75
CA LYS A 13 -11.25 17.17 -35.89
C LYS A 13 -11.00 16.77 -34.44
N ALA A 14 -10.50 15.56 -34.21
CA ALA A 14 -10.18 15.11 -32.86
C ALA A 14 -9.16 16.02 -32.18
N GLU A 15 -8.14 16.45 -32.92
CA GLU A 15 -7.14 17.40 -32.43
C GLU A 15 -7.78 18.75 -32.07
N ALA A 16 -8.63 19.29 -32.96
CA ALA A 16 -9.33 20.54 -32.69
C ALA A 16 -10.23 20.45 -31.42
N PHE A 17 -10.95 19.34 -31.23
CA PHE A 17 -11.74 19.12 -30.01
C PHE A 17 -10.87 18.96 -28.76
N LEU A 18 -9.70 18.33 -28.88
CA LEU A 18 -8.75 18.19 -27.78
C LEU A 18 -8.22 19.56 -27.32
N GLN A 19 -7.91 20.46 -28.25
CA GLN A 19 -7.51 21.84 -27.93
C GLN A 19 -8.62 22.64 -27.23
N LEU A 20 -9.88 22.25 -27.41
CA LEU A 20 -11.04 22.81 -26.70
C LEU A 20 -11.36 22.08 -25.39
N CYS A 21 -10.55 21.09 -25.00
CA CYS A 21 -10.80 20.18 -23.88
C CYS A 21 -12.13 19.40 -23.96
N ASP A 22 -12.72 19.28 -25.17
CA ASP A 22 -13.84 18.37 -25.41
C ASP A 22 -13.33 16.96 -25.69
N PHE A 23 -12.97 16.27 -24.60
CA PHE A 23 -12.41 14.93 -24.65
C PHE A 23 -13.37 13.91 -25.28
N GLN A 24 -14.69 14.07 -25.05
CA GLN A 24 -15.70 13.14 -25.55
C GLN A 24 -15.79 13.21 -27.08
N SER A 25 -15.88 14.43 -27.63
CA SER A 25 -15.91 14.63 -29.09
C SER A 25 -14.57 14.22 -29.72
N ALA A 26 -13.44 14.49 -29.06
CA ALA A 26 -12.13 14.06 -29.54
C ALA A 26 -12.04 12.52 -29.69
N VAL A 27 -12.42 11.79 -28.64
CA VAL A 27 -12.45 10.30 -28.66
C VAL A 27 -13.45 9.77 -29.69
N LEU A 28 -14.62 10.40 -29.85
CA LEU A 28 -15.61 9.99 -30.86
C LEU A 28 -15.03 10.08 -32.29
N ASN A 29 -14.34 11.17 -32.60
CA ASN A 29 -13.72 11.35 -33.92
C ASN A 29 -12.56 10.37 -34.13
N LEU A 30 -11.74 10.08 -33.11
CA LEU A 30 -10.72 9.03 -33.19
C LEU A 30 -11.32 7.63 -33.38
N ARG A 31 -12.47 7.33 -32.76
CA ARG A 31 -13.20 6.07 -33.02
C ARG A 31 -13.64 5.95 -34.48
N LYS A 32 -14.05 7.06 -35.11
CA LYS A 32 -14.37 7.08 -36.55
C LYS A 32 -13.11 6.83 -37.39
N ALA A 33 -11.99 7.48 -37.07
CA ALA A 33 -10.71 7.21 -37.72
C ALA A 33 -10.27 5.73 -37.58
N TYR A 34 -10.40 5.17 -36.37
CA TYR A 34 -10.14 3.76 -36.06
C TYR A 34 -10.98 2.80 -36.93
N SER A 35 -12.26 3.10 -37.16
CA SER A 35 -13.13 2.24 -37.96
C SER A 35 -12.78 2.21 -39.45
N LEU A 36 -12.08 3.24 -39.95
CA LEU A 36 -11.75 3.41 -41.37
C LEU A 36 -10.31 3.01 -41.70
N SER A 37 -9.41 3.01 -40.72
CA SER A 37 -7.98 2.81 -40.92
C SER A 37 -7.54 1.35 -40.75
N SER A 38 -6.44 0.99 -41.42
CA SER A 38 -5.72 -0.26 -41.20
C SER A 38 -4.77 -0.20 -40.00
N ALA A 39 -4.24 0.98 -39.66
CA ALA A 39 -3.29 1.21 -38.57
C ALA A 39 -4.03 1.48 -37.24
N LYS A 40 -4.61 0.42 -36.67
CA LYS A 40 -5.55 0.55 -35.54
C LYS A 40 -4.90 0.91 -34.21
N GLU A 41 -3.67 0.47 -33.99
CA GLU A 41 -2.96 0.61 -32.72
C GLU A 41 -2.75 2.07 -32.33
N GLU A 42 -2.19 2.90 -33.22
CA GLU A 42 -1.95 4.34 -33.00
C GLU A 42 -3.21 5.09 -32.48
N TYR A 43 -4.38 4.81 -33.05
CA TYR A 43 -5.62 5.46 -32.62
C TYR A 43 -6.07 4.99 -31.24
N VAL A 44 -5.82 3.72 -30.89
CA VAL A 44 -6.11 3.19 -29.55
C VAL A 44 -5.22 3.87 -28.52
N GLU A 45 -3.93 4.02 -28.81
CA GLU A 45 -2.99 4.72 -27.92
C GLU A 45 -3.39 6.18 -27.72
N ARG A 46 -3.72 6.90 -28.80
CA ARG A 46 -4.19 8.29 -28.73
C ARG A 46 -5.51 8.42 -27.97
N MET A 47 -6.45 7.50 -28.16
CA MET A 47 -7.70 7.49 -27.38
C MET A 47 -7.44 7.24 -25.89
N ALA A 48 -6.58 6.28 -25.55
CA ALA A 48 -6.21 6.00 -24.17
C ALA A 48 -5.60 7.23 -23.50
N PHE A 49 -4.68 7.92 -24.19
CA PHE A 49 -4.07 9.15 -23.68
C PHE A 49 -5.08 10.28 -23.46
N ILE A 50 -6.01 10.51 -24.40
CA ILE A 50 -7.05 11.54 -24.25
C ILE A 50 -7.98 11.24 -23.08
N ILE A 51 -8.38 9.97 -22.91
CA ILE A 51 -9.21 9.54 -21.77
C ILE A 51 -8.45 9.69 -20.46
N TYR A 52 -7.14 9.39 -20.44
CA TYR A 52 -6.28 9.67 -19.29
C TYR A 52 -6.24 11.17 -18.94
N LEU A 53 -6.10 12.05 -19.94
CA LEU A 53 -6.13 13.50 -19.71
C LEU A 53 -7.46 13.96 -19.13
N GLN A 54 -8.58 13.43 -19.64
CA GLN A 54 -9.90 13.66 -19.06
C GLN A 54 -9.94 13.23 -17.58
N GLY A 55 -9.43 12.04 -17.27
CA GLY A 55 -9.32 11.54 -15.90
C GLY A 55 -8.48 12.45 -15.00
N GLN A 56 -7.37 12.99 -15.51
CA GLN A 56 -6.53 13.94 -14.76
C GLN A 56 -7.28 15.24 -14.47
N CYS A 57 -7.98 15.82 -15.46
CA CYS A 57 -8.80 17.02 -15.23
C CYS A 57 -9.91 16.77 -14.20
N LEU A 58 -10.56 15.61 -14.24
CA LEU A 58 -11.59 15.24 -13.26
C LEU A 58 -11.00 15.02 -11.87
N PHE A 59 -9.82 14.43 -11.78
CA PHE A 59 -9.10 14.25 -10.52
C PHE A 59 -8.74 15.60 -9.89
N ASP A 60 -8.25 16.55 -10.68
CA ASP A 60 -7.91 17.91 -10.22
C ASP A 60 -9.16 18.70 -9.80
N GLN A 61 -10.33 18.34 -10.32
CA GLN A 61 -11.64 18.86 -9.91
C GLN A 61 -12.25 18.10 -8.71
N GLU A 62 -11.51 17.14 -8.14
CA GLU A 62 -11.93 16.28 -7.02
C GLU A 62 -13.15 15.37 -7.33
N VAL A 63 -13.47 15.19 -8.61
CA VAL A 63 -14.54 14.29 -9.07
C VAL A 63 -13.97 12.88 -9.23
N TYR A 64 -13.64 12.26 -8.10
CA TYR A 64 -12.83 11.03 -8.08
C TYR A 64 -13.49 9.79 -8.69
N TRP A 65 -14.83 9.71 -8.68
CA TRP A 65 -15.55 8.59 -9.32
C TRP A 65 -15.41 8.62 -10.85
N ASP A 66 -15.67 9.77 -11.46
CA ASP A 66 -15.57 9.93 -12.92
C ASP A 66 -14.10 9.87 -13.38
N ALA A 67 -13.18 10.37 -12.55
CA ALA A 67 -11.74 10.23 -12.77
C ALA A 67 -11.33 8.74 -12.76
N LEU A 68 -11.80 7.96 -11.78
CA LEU A 68 -11.54 6.53 -11.69
C LEU A 68 -12.06 5.78 -12.94
N GLU A 69 -13.29 6.07 -13.38
CA GLU A 69 -13.84 5.47 -14.60
C GLU A 69 -12.97 5.78 -15.82
N SER A 70 -12.53 7.03 -15.95
CA SER A 70 -11.65 7.46 -17.04
C SER A 70 -10.31 6.71 -17.02
N PHE A 71 -9.63 6.64 -15.86
CA PHE A 71 -8.37 5.92 -15.74
C PHE A 71 -8.50 4.41 -15.99
N THR A 72 -9.58 3.79 -15.49
CA THR A 72 -9.87 2.38 -15.77
C THR A 72 -10.04 2.14 -17.27
N ARG A 73 -10.84 2.97 -17.96
CA ARG A 73 -11.03 2.84 -19.40
C ARG A 73 -9.75 3.10 -20.20
N ALA A 74 -8.91 4.03 -19.77
CA ALA A 74 -7.58 4.22 -20.37
C ALA A 74 -6.70 2.97 -20.21
N SER A 75 -6.73 2.34 -19.03
CA SER A 75 -5.98 1.10 -18.77
C SER A 75 -6.50 -0.12 -19.54
N GLU A 76 -7.79 -0.17 -19.85
CA GLU A 76 -8.37 -1.22 -20.71
C GLU A 76 -7.90 -1.10 -22.17
N LEU A 77 -7.68 0.14 -22.64
CA LEU A 77 -7.18 0.40 -23.99
C LEU A 77 -5.66 0.16 -24.12
N GLN A 78 -4.89 0.43 -23.05
CA GLN A 78 -3.46 0.13 -22.99
C GLN A 78 -3.12 -0.62 -21.70
N PRO A 79 -3.31 -1.95 -21.66
CA PRO A 79 -3.01 -2.77 -20.49
C PRO A 79 -1.54 -2.76 -20.10
N ASP A 80 -0.61 -2.55 -21.01
CA ASP A 80 0.83 -2.56 -20.68
C ASP A 80 1.29 -1.26 -20.02
N ASN A 81 0.46 -0.21 -20.07
CA ASN A 81 0.79 1.09 -19.50
C ASN A 81 0.38 1.19 -18.01
N SER A 82 1.32 0.85 -17.12
CA SER A 82 1.12 0.89 -15.66
C SER A 82 0.75 2.27 -15.12
N LEU A 83 1.07 3.36 -15.84
CA LEU A 83 0.74 4.72 -15.39
C LEU A 83 -0.77 4.91 -15.21
N TYR A 84 -1.58 4.38 -16.13
CA TYR A 84 -3.04 4.55 -16.09
C TYR A 84 -3.65 3.82 -14.89
N ARG A 85 -3.21 2.58 -14.63
CA ARG A 85 -3.66 1.82 -13.45
C ARG A 85 -3.21 2.46 -12.14
N ARG A 86 -1.98 3.00 -12.07
CA ARG A 86 -1.49 3.70 -10.87
C ARG A 86 -2.32 4.93 -10.54
N ARG A 87 -2.86 5.66 -11.53
CA ARG A 87 -3.80 6.76 -11.24
C ARG A 87 -5.10 6.29 -10.60
N SER A 88 -5.61 5.12 -10.97
CA SER A 88 -6.78 4.54 -10.31
C SER A 88 -6.55 4.28 -8.82
N ILE A 89 -5.33 3.95 -8.39
CA ILE A 89 -4.98 3.80 -6.96
C ILE A 89 -5.20 5.13 -6.21
N ALA A 90 -4.78 6.26 -6.80
CA ALA A 90 -4.96 7.58 -6.20
C ALA A 90 -6.45 7.96 -6.05
N CYS A 91 -7.26 7.68 -7.07
CA CYS A 91 -8.72 7.89 -6.98
C CYS A 91 -9.36 7.03 -5.90
N LEU A 92 -9.01 5.74 -5.85
CA LEU A 92 -9.55 4.83 -4.84
C LEU A 92 -9.19 5.27 -3.42
N ALA A 93 -7.98 5.83 -3.23
CA ALA A 93 -7.54 6.34 -1.94
C ALA A 93 -8.36 7.57 -1.54
N ALA A 94 -8.57 8.51 -2.46
CA ALA A 94 -9.40 9.70 -2.25
C ALA A 94 -10.87 9.34 -1.95
N LEU A 95 -11.37 8.25 -2.56
CA LEU A 95 -12.70 7.69 -2.31
C LEU A 95 -12.80 6.84 -1.02
N ASN A 96 -11.74 6.74 -0.23
CA ASN A 96 -11.65 5.88 0.96
C ASN A 96 -11.89 4.37 0.69
N ARG A 97 -11.68 3.92 -0.55
CA ARG A 97 -11.79 2.51 -0.95
C ARG A 97 -10.48 1.76 -0.70
N TYR A 98 -10.06 1.73 0.56
CA TYR A 98 -8.74 1.22 0.96
C TYR A 98 -8.51 -0.26 0.62
N HIS A 99 -9.55 -1.10 0.65
CA HIS A 99 -9.43 -2.51 0.25
C HIS A 99 -9.15 -2.67 -1.24
N ASP A 100 -9.78 -1.86 -2.08
CA ASP A 100 -9.54 -1.87 -3.52
C ASP A 100 -8.17 -1.28 -3.85
N CYS A 101 -7.73 -0.21 -3.17
CA CYS A 101 -6.35 0.27 -3.25
C CYS A 101 -5.37 -0.86 -2.93
N PHE A 102 -5.60 -1.59 -1.84
CA PHE A 102 -4.68 -2.64 -1.39
C PHE A 102 -4.57 -3.77 -2.42
N ARG A 103 -5.68 -4.18 -3.02
CA ARG A 103 -5.70 -5.16 -4.11
C ARG A 103 -4.89 -4.65 -5.31
N LEU A 104 -5.20 -3.45 -5.80
CA LEU A 104 -4.57 -2.90 -7.01
C LEU A 104 -3.07 -2.63 -6.82
N VAL A 105 -2.64 -2.21 -5.62
CA VAL A 105 -1.21 -2.04 -5.30
C VAL A 105 -0.47 -3.38 -5.32
N ASN A 106 -1.08 -4.48 -4.82
CA ASN A 106 -0.44 -5.79 -4.88
C ASN A 106 -0.35 -6.30 -6.32
N GLU A 107 -1.42 -6.14 -7.11
CA GLU A 107 -1.40 -6.49 -8.54
C GLU A 107 -0.29 -5.73 -9.29
N GLU A 108 -0.10 -4.44 -9.01
CA GLU A 108 1.00 -3.66 -9.59
C GLU A 108 2.37 -4.13 -9.11
N LEU A 109 2.54 -4.50 -7.84
CA LEU A 109 3.80 -5.03 -7.31
C LEU A 109 4.15 -6.41 -7.89
N ASP A 110 3.15 -7.23 -8.22
CA ASP A 110 3.34 -8.52 -8.89
C ASP A 110 3.91 -8.32 -10.31
N GLN A 111 3.59 -7.19 -10.96
CA GLN A 111 4.10 -6.84 -12.30
C GLN A 111 5.42 -6.05 -12.25
N ASP A 112 5.54 -5.09 -11.33
CA ASP A 112 6.70 -4.22 -11.16
C ASP A 112 7.13 -4.14 -9.69
N SER A 113 7.98 -5.09 -9.30
CA SER A 113 8.57 -5.16 -7.95
C SER A 113 9.73 -4.19 -7.73
N LYS A 114 10.11 -3.37 -8.73
CA LYS A 114 11.25 -2.45 -8.62
C LYS A 114 10.84 -1.01 -8.34
N ASN A 115 9.55 -0.74 -8.27
CA ASN A 115 9.05 0.60 -8.00
C ASN A 115 8.89 0.85 -6.49
N PRO A 116 9.72 1.71 -5.87
CA PRO A 116 9.65 1.98 -4.44
C PRO A 116 8.35 2.70 -4.03
N ASP A 117 7.74 3.49 -4.92
CA ASP A 117 6.48 4.19 -4.62
C ASP A 117 5.35 3.22 -4.29
N LEU A 118 5.33 2.05 -4.96
CA LEU A 118 4.30 1.02 -4.72
C LEU A 118 4.43 0.42 -3.32
N TYR A 119 5.65 0.16 -2.86
CA TYR A 119 5.91 -0.27 -1.48
C TYR A 119 5.49 0.80 -0.47
N ILE A 120 5.75 2.08 -0.75
CA ILE A 120 5.30 3.18 0.11
C ILE A 120 3.78 3.30 0.16
N LEU A 121 3.10 3.16 -0.97
CA LEU A 121 1.63 3.12 -1.02
C LEU A 121 1.09 1.96 -0.18
N ARG A 122 1.67 0.75 -0.31
CA ARG A 122 1.26 -0.41 0.50
C ARG A 122 1.56 -0.22 1.99
N ALA A 123 2.71 0.36 2.33
CA ALA A 123 3.09 0.68 3.71
C ALA A 123 2.08 1.63 4.37
N LYS A 124 1.63 2.66 3.66
CA LYS A 124 0.58 3.60 4.15
C LYS A 124 -0.75 2.89 4.38
N LEU A 125 -1.14 1.97 3.49
CA LEU A 125 -2.34 1.15 3.67
C LEU A 125 -2.19 0.22 4.89
N HIS A 126 -1.02 -0.36 5.10
CA HIS A 126 -0.73 -1.14 6.30
C HIS A 126 -0.78 -0.29 7.58
N GLU A 127 -0.29 0.94 7.55
CA GLU A 127 -0.44 1.90 8.65
C GLU A 127 -1.93 2.17 8.94
N HIS A 128 -2.73 2.41 7.89
CA HIS A 128 -4.19 2.60 8.02
C HIS A 128 -4.89 1.38 8.66
N PHE A 129 -4.47 0.16 8.33
CA PHE A 129 -5.00 -1.07 8.93
C PHE A 129 -4.36 -1.47 10.26
N ASN A 130 -3.55 -0.60 10.89
CA ASN A 130 -2.80 -0.86 12.13
C ASN A 130 -1.88 -2.10 12.05
N ARG A 131 -1.31 -2.37 10.88
CA ARG A 131 -0.36 -3.47 10.63
C ARG A 131 1.07 -2.93 10.58
N ALA A 132 1.57 -2.46 11.74
CA ALA A 132 2.86 -1.76 11.82
C ALA A 132 4.07 -2.63 11.38
N THR A 133 4.02 -3.94 11.61
CA THR A 133 5.10 -4.86 11.21
C THR A 133 5.25 -4.94 9.69
N LEU A 134 4.13 -5.08 8.97
CA LEU A 134 4.10 -5.13 7.52
C LEU A 134 4.45 -3.75 6.92
N CYS A 135 3.97 -2.68 7.54
CA CYS A 135 4.37 -1.31 7.19
C CYS A 135 5.90 -1.14 7.29
N TYR A 136 6.52 -1.62 8.37
CA TYR A 136 7.98 -1.58 8.52
C TYR A 136 8.70 -2.34 7.40
N GLN A 137 8.23 -3.55 7.07
CA GLN A 137 8.82 -4.36 6.00
C GLN A 137 8.76 -3.65 4.64
N ASP A 138 7.60 -3.13 4.25
CA ASP A 138 7.44 -2.42 2.98
C ASP A 138 8.30 -1.16 2.91
N VAL A 139 8.39 -0.38 3.99
CA VAL A 139 9.28 0.79 4.03
C VAL A 139 10.75 0.37 3.89
N GLN A 140 11.12 -0.78 4.45
CA GLN A 140 12.48 -1.31 4.34
C GLN A 140 12.80 -1.74 2.89
N GLU A 141 11.86 -2.39 2.21
CA GLU A 141 11.99 -2.72 0.78
C GLU A 141 12.11 -1.45 -0.08
N ALA A 142 11.27 -0.44 0.17
CA ALA A 142 11.35 0.85 -0.52
C ALA A 142 12.72 1.53 -0.35
N ILE A 143 13.27 1.54 0.87
CA ILE A 143 14.60 2.11 1.17
C ILE A 143 15.71 1.27 0.53
N ALA A 144 15.55 -0.06 0.44
CA ALA A 144 16.51 -0.93 -0.21
C ALA A 144 16.59 -0.67 -1.72
N LEU A 145 15.44 -0.42 -2.37
CA LEU A 145 15.35 -0.03 -3.78
C LEU A 145 15.89 1.39 -4.01
N GLU A 146 15.46 2.35 -3.19
CA GLU A 146 15.87 3.74 -3.29
C GLU A 146 16.24 4.34 -1.92
N PRO A 147 17.54 4.34 -1.55
CA PRO A 147 17.97 4.80 -0.23
C PRO A 147 17.69 6.29 0.05
N ARG A 148 17.51 7.11 -1.00
CA ARG A 148 17.25 8.54 -0.90
C ARG A 148 15.77 8.91 -1.02
N HIS A 149 14.88 7.93 -1.05
CA HIS A 149 13.45 8.19 -1.13
C HIS A 149 12.96 8.91 0.14
N GLU A 150 12.57 10.18 -0.01
CA GLU A 150 12.25 11.06 1.12
C GLU A 150 11.09 10.53 1.97
N GLU A 151 10.00 10.14 1.32
CA GLU A 151 8.83 9.61 2.03
C GLU A 151 9.09 8.29 2.76
N ALA A 152 9.88 7.40 2.16
CA ALA A 152 10.31 6.16 2.80
C ALA A 152 11.10 6.43 4.09
N GLN A 153 12.07 7.35 4.03
CA GLN A 153 12.84 7.77 5.20
C GLN A 153 11.95 8.39 6.28
N LEU A 154 11.00 9.23 5.90
CA LEU A 154 10.09 9.87 6.84
C LEU A 154 9.19 8.84 7.56
N LEU A 155 8.65 7.88 6.83
CA LEU A 155 7.85 6.79 7.40
C LEU A 155 8.70 5.91 8.34
N MET A 156 9.92 5.56 7.94
CA MET A 156 10.85 4.80 8.78
C MET A 156 11.16 5.55 10.09
N GLN A 157 11.52 6.83 10.01
CA GLN A 157 11.77 7.65 11.19
C GLN A 157 10.55 7.71 12.12
N ARG A 158 9.34 7.81 11.57
CA ARG A 158 8.10 7.80 12.35
C ARG A 158 7.91 6.48 13.09
N LEU A 159 8.13 5.35 12.43
CA LEU A 159 8.06 4.01 13.03
C LEU A 159 9.07 3.85 14.18
N LEU A 160 10.34 4.18 13.93
CA LEU A 160 11.40 4.10 14.95
C LEU A 160 11.11 5.02 16.15
N LYS A 161 10.61 6.23 15.91
CA LYS A 161 10.21 7.15 17.00
C LYS A 161 9.06 6.60 17.83
N ARG A 162 8.06 5.98 17.21
CA ARG A 162 6.95 5.30 17.92
C ARG A 162 7.49 4.14 18.74
N ALA A 163 8.37 3.33 18.17
CA ALA A 163 8.97 2.18 18.84
C ALA A 163 9.79 2.60 20.07
N GLN A 164 10.66 3.61 19.93
CA GLN A 164 11.49 4.11 21.02
C GLN A 164 10.64 4.73 22.15
N LYS A 165 9.58 5.49 21.80
CA LYS A 165 8.65 6.03 22.79
C LYS A 165 7.95 4.90 23.56
N ALA A 166 7.54 3.84 22.88
CA ALA A 166 6.89 2.69 23.49
C ALA A 166 7.83 1.90 24.40
N LYS A 167 9.11 1.72 24.01
CA LYS A 167 10.15 1.15 24.88
C LYS A 167 10.32 1.95 26.17
N ASN A 168 10.41 3.28 26.08
CA ASN A 168 10.54 4.13 27.27
C ASN A 168 9.32 4.00 28.20
N GLN A 169 8.11 3.92 27.62
CA GLN A 169 6.89 3.66 28.38
C GLN A 169 6.91 2.27 29.05
N ALA A 170 7.39 1.24 28.34
CA ALA A 170 7.52 -0.11 28.87
C ALA A 170 8.46 -0.15 30.07
N MET A 171 9.62 0.52 29.97
CA MET A 171 10.59 0.62 31.07
C MET A 171 9.99 1.31 32.29
N ASN A 172 9.32 2.45 32.11
CA ASN A 172 8.66 3.16 33.20
C ASN A 172 7.56 2.33 33.88
N LYS A 173 6.83 1.51 33.12
CA LYS A 173 5.78 0.62 33.67
C LYS A 173 6.38 -0.56 34.42
N ALA A 174 7.46 -1.14 33.91
CA ALA A 174 8.19 -2.21 34.57
C ALA A 174 8.77 -1.76 35.92
N LEU A 175 9.36 -0.57 35.97
CA LEU A 175 9.89 0.02 37.21
C LEU A 175 8.80 0.26 38.28
N LYS A 176 7.56 0.49 37.85
CA LYS A 176 6.39 0.65 38.75
C LYS A 176 5.76 -0.69 39.16
N GLY A 177 6.35 -1.82 38.78
CA GLY A 177 5.82 -3.16 39.03
C GLY A 177 4.62 -3.55 38.15
N ASN A 178 4.21 -2.70 37.20
CA ASN A 178 3.11 -3.01 36.30
C ASN A 178 3.63 -3.76 35.06
N LEU A 179 3.90 -5.05 35.26
CA LEU A 179 4.54 -5.90 34.25
C LEU A 179 3.64 -6.19 33.04
N LYS A 180 2.31 -6.29 33.24
CA LYS A 180 1.35 -6.52 32.13
C LYS A 180 1.35 -5.35 31.14
N ASP A 181 1.25 -4.12 31.65
CA ASP A 181 1.34 -2.92 30.81
C ASP A 181 2.71 -2.79 30.14
N ALA A 182 3.78 -3.14 30.86
CA ALA A 182 5.13 -3.13 30.30
C ALA A 182 5.26 -4.10 29.11
N LEU A 183 4.69 -5.31 29.23
CA LEU A 183 4.66 -6.30 28.16
C LEU A 183 3.87 -5.82 26.93
N LEU A 184 2.73 -5.15 27.13
CA LEU A 184 1.96 -4.57 26.02
C LEU A 184 2.77 -3.48 25.30
N LYS A 185 3.42 -2.59 26.06
CA LYS A 185 4.20 -1.48 25.48
C LYS A 185 5.44 -1.95 24.74
N ILE A 186 6.14 -2.98 25.22
CA ILE A 186 7.27 -3.55 24.47
C ILE A 186 6.81 -4.30 23.23
N THR A 187 5.65 -4.97 23.28
CA THR A 187 5.10 -5.64 22.08
C THR A 187 4.79 -4.62 20.99
N PHE A 188 4.15 -3.50 21.34
CA PHE A 188 3.94 -2.38 20.41
C PHE A 188 5.27 -1.81 19.86
N ALA A 189 6.32 -1.75 20.67
CA ALA A 189 7.65 -1.31 20.20
C ALA A 189 8.23 -2.27 19.14
N ILE A 190 8.10 -3.58 19.37
CA ILE A 190 8.53 -4.62 18.42
C ILE A 190 7.71 -4.55 17.13
N GLU A 191 6.40 -4.30 17.22
CA GLU A 191 5.57 -4.17 16.02
C GLU A 191 6.03 -3.03 15.09
N ASN A 192 6.56 -1.94 15.65
CA ASN A 192 7.05 -0.80 14.87
C ASN A 192 8.54 -0.91 14.49
N SER A 193 9.28 -1.88 15.03
CA SER A 193 10.69 -2.11 14.75
C SER A 193 11.08 -3.55 15.13
N PRO A 194 10.71 -4.53 14.28
CA PRO A 194 10.77 -5.95 14.63
C PRO A 194 12.19 -6.51 14.76
N PHE A 195 13.18 -5.88 14.11
CA PHE A 195 14.56 -6.37 14.08
C PHE A 195 15.48 -5.74 15.15
N ASP A 196 14.97 -4.91 16.05
CA ASP A 196 15.76 -4.38 17.18
C ASP A 196 15.93 -5.45 18.26
N ALA A 197 17.13 -6.00 18.37
CA ALA A 197 17.49 -7.02 19.35
C ALA A 197 17.26 -6.55 20.80
N GLY A 198 17.45 -5.26 21.09
CA GLY A 198 17.22 -4.69 22.40
C GLY A 198 15.76 -4.80 22.84
N TYR A 199 14.81 -4.71 21.91
CA TYR A 199 13.39 -4.83 22.22
C TYR A 199 13.01 -6.27 22.54
N LEU A 200 13.57 -7.23 21.79
CA LEU A 200 13.37 -8.66 22.01
C LEU A 200 13.96 -9.12 23.36
N ILE A 201 15.17 -8.66 23.69
CA ILE A 201 15.82 -8.97 24.96
C ILE A 201 14.99 -8.41 26.13
N PHE A 202 14.54 -7.16 26.03
CA PHE A 202 13.71 -6.55 27.07
C PHE A 202 12.39 -7.31 27.25
N ARG A 203 11.70 -7.67 26.16
CA ARG A 203 10.48 -8.49 26.23
C ARG A 203 10.72 -9.83 26.93
N LYS A 204 11.82 -10.52 26.61
CA LYS A 204 12.20 -11.79 27.26
C LYS A 204 12.44 -11.63 28.75
N SER A 205 13.09 -10.54 29.18
CA SER A 205 13.28 -10.22 30.60
C SER A 205 11.95 -9.99 31.32
N GLN A 206 11.02 -9.24 30.71
CA GLN A 206 9.70 -9.00 31.31
C GLN A 206 8.88 -10.29 31.45
N TYR A 207 8.93 -11.19 30.47
CA TYR A 207 8.25 -12.50 30.59
C TYR A 207 8.78 -13.34 31.75
N LYS A 208 10.10 -13.38 31.94
CA LYS A 208 10.70 -14.09 33.09
C LYS A 208 10.19 -13.51 34.40
N ASN A 209 10.19 -12.18 34.53
CA ASN A 209 9.71 -11.50 35.73
C ASN A 209 8.21 -11.70 35.97
N CYS A 210 7.39 -11.76 34.91
CA CYS A 210 5.97 -12.13 35.03
C CYS A 210 5.80 -13.58 35.50
N SER A 211 6.58 -14.51 34.95
CA SER A 211 6.48 -15.93 35.30
C SER A 211 6.92 -16.20 36.74
N SER A 212 7.98 -15.55 37.22
CA SER A 212 8.41 -15.66 38.62
C SER A 212 7.38 -15.04 39.57
N PHE A 213 6.81 -13.88 39.22
CA PHE A 213 5.79 -13.23 40.03
C PHE A 213 4.51 -14.09 40.17
N MET A 214 4.09 -14.79 39.11
CA MET A 214 2.96 -15.71 39.20
C MET A 214 3.26 -16.95 40.06
N LEU A 215 4.51 -17.42 40.07
CA LEU A 215 4.93 -18.52 40.95
C LEU A 215 5.00 -18.07 42.42
N GLU A 216 5.43 -16.82 42.69
CA GLU A 216 5.53 -16.26 44.05
C GLU A 216 4.17 -15.90 44.67
N THR A 217 3.18 -15.56 43.85
CA THR A 217 1.83 -15.18 44.31
C THR A 217 0.82 -16.32 44.31
N ALA A 218 1.20 -17.50 43.81
CA ALA A 218 0.43 -18.72 43.99
C ALA A 218 0.79 -19.34 45.36
N PRO A 219 -0.04 -19.21 46.41
CA PRO A 219 0.16 -20.02 47.59
C PRO A 219 0.01 -21.49 47.17
N GLU A 220 0.83 -22.35 47.77
CA GLU A 220 0.80 -23.81 47.62
C GLU A 220 -0.63 -24.35 47.83
N LEU A 221 -1.41 -24.42 46.76
CA LEU A 221 -2.69 -25.12 46.71
C LEU A 221 -2.52 -26.28 45.74
N PRO A 222 -2.40 -27.51 46.24
CA PRO A 222 -2.32 -28.68 45.38
C PRO A 222 -3.69 -28.87 44.73
N GLY A 223 -3.73 -28.74 43.40
CA GLY A 223 -4.85 -29.17 42.59
C GLY A 223 -5.81 -28.05 42.20
N LEU A 224 -5.35 -27.06 41.43
CA LEU A 224 -6.20 -26.41 40.44
C LEU A 224 -5.38 -26.21 39.17
N GLN A 225 -5.93 -26.74 38.08
CA GLN A 225 -5.37 -26.80 36.75
C GLN A 225 -4.80 -25.45 36.30
N THR A 226 -3.71 -25.54 35.55
CA THR A 226 -3.18 -24.52 34.65
C THR A 226 -4.31 -23.77 33.94
N LEU A 227 -4.79 -22.69 34.54
CA LEU A 227 -5.59 -21.67 33.88
C LEU A 227 -4.64 -20.93 32.94
N SER A 228 -4.47 -21.53 31.77
CA SER A 228 -4.45 -20.84 30.50
C SER A 228 -3.87 -19.43 30.54
N CYS A 229 -2.57 -19.34 30.27
CA CYS A 229 -2.03 -18.29 29.39
C CYS A 229 -2.66 -18.41 27.98
N VAL A 230 -3.98 -18.40 27.89
CA VAL A 230 -4.70 -18.21 26.63
C VAL A 230 -4.73 -16.71 26.39
N SER A 231 -4.38 -16.33 25.16
CA SER A 231 -4.66 -15.06 24.47
C SER A 231 -3.58 -13.98 24.35
N VAL A 232 -2.27 -14.32 24.34
CA VAL A 232 -1.24 -13.39 23.80
C VAL A 232 -0.34 -14.03 22.72
N GLU A 233 -0.36 -15.35 22.55
CA GLU A 233 0.48 -16.03 21.54
C GLU A 233 -0.10 -16.07 20.12
N SER A 234 -1.35 -15.67 19.89
CA SER A 234 -2.02 -15.89 18.59
C SER A 234 -1.77 -14.84 17.50
N ARG A 235 -0.76 -13.95 17.62
CA ARG A 235 -0.43 -12.98 16.55
C ARG A 235 1.07 -12.79 16.26
N CYS A 236 1.94 -13.67 16.74
CA CYS A 236 3.32 -13.70 16.25
C CYS A 236 3.41 -14.72 15.11
N ILE A 237 3.25 -14.19 13.90
CA ILE A 237 3.49 -14.85 12.62
C ILE A 237 4.94 -15.36 12.60
N TRP A 238 5.13 -16.63 12.91
CA TRP A 238 6.18 -17.45 12.32
C TRP A 238 5.48 -18.37 11.33
N THR A 239 5.22 -17.89 10.12
CA THR A 239 5.10 -18.79 8.97
C THR A 239 6.53 -19.10 8.53
N PRO A 240 7.03 -20.34 8.68
CA PRO A 240 8.23 -20.73 7.98
C PRO A 240 7.91 -20.69 6.49
N PHE A 241 8.71 -19.95 5.75
CA PHE A 241 8.81 -20.04 4.30
C PHE A 241 8.93 -21.52 3.92
N LEU A 242 7.86 -22.10 3.36
CA LEU A 242 7.94 -23.34 2.60
C LEU A 242 8.65 -23.00 1.30
N LEU A 243 9.95 -23.29 1.24
CA LEU A 243 10.67 -23.44 -0.03
C LEU A 243 9.99 -24.56 -0.83
N PRO A 244 9.69 -24.37 -2.12
CA PRO A 244 9.24 -25.46 -2.98
C PRO A 244 10.43 -26.41 -3.20
N GLN A 245 10.25 -27.68 -2.85
CA GLN A 245 11.18 -28.72 -3.24
C GLN A 245 11.05 -28.94 -4.76
N LEU A 246 12.21 -28.93 -5.42
CA LEU A 246 12.44 -29.43 -6.78
C LEU A 246 12.07 -30.92 -6.89
#